data_AF-A0A969D4J3-F1
#
_entry.id   AF-A0A969D4J3-F1
#
_cell.length_a   1.000
_cell.length_b   1.000
_cell.length_c   1.000
_cell.angle_alpha   90.00
_cell.angle_beta   90.00
_cell.angle_gamma   90.00
#
_symmetry.space_group_name_H-M   'P 1'
#
loop_
_entity.id
_entity.type
_entity.pdbx_description
1 polymer ?
#
loop_
_entity_poly.entity_id
_entity_poly.type
_entity_poly.pdbx_seq_one_letter_code
_entity_poly.pdbx_strand_id
1 'polypeptide(L)' 'MLAPETLFPFQLDDFQLEAIAALNQGESVIVCAPTGSGKTLVGEYAIHRALAMGKRVFYTTPLKALSNQKL' A
#
# COMPACT_ATOMS: atom_id res chain seq x y z
N MET A 1 6.38 6.02 13.96
CA MET A 1 6.29 4.97 12.91
C MET A 1 4.81 4.73 12.67
N LEU A 2 4.36 4.63 11.42
CA LEU A 2 2.93 4.53 11.14
C LEU A 2 2.45 3.10 11.41
N ALA A 3 1.52 2.96 12.34
CA ALA A 3 1.01 1.68 12.82
C ALA A 3 -0.11 1.18 11.89
N PRO A 4 0.03 0.04 11.19
CA PRO A 4 -0.96 -0.42 10.22
C PRO A 4 -2.33 -0.75 10.83
N GLU A 5 -2.38 -1.16 12.10
CA GLU A 5 -3.61 -1.39 12.88
C GLU A 5 -4.46 -0.13 13.07
N THR A 6 -3.87 1.07 12.92
CA THR A 6 -4.61 2.34 12.97
C THR A 6 -5.29 2.69 11.64
N LEU A 7 -4.86 2.06 10.54
CA LEU A 7 -5.39 2.29 9.20
C LEU A 7 -6.41 1.23 8.78
N PHE A 8 -6.21 -0.02 9.20
CA PHE A 8 -6.98 -1.16 8.72
C PHE A 8 -7.68 -1.85 9.89
N PRO A 9 -9.03 -1.82 9.97
CA PRO A 9 -9.78 -2.37 11.11
C PRO A 9 -9.95 -3.89 11.06
N PHE A 10 -9.07 -4.60 10.37
CA PHE A 10 -9.13 -6.04 10.13
C PHE A 10 -7.72 -6.64 10.17
N GLN A 11 -7.64 -7.97 10.28
CA GLN A 11 -6.37 -8.68 10.29
C GLN A 11 -5.72 -8.63 8.90
N LEU A 12 -4.41 -8.41 8.89
CA LEU A 12 -3.58 -8.35 7.71
C LEU A 12 -2.99 -9.74 7.42
N ASP A 13 -2.92 -10.09 6.14
CA ASP A 13 -2.25 -11.32 5.72
C ASP A 13 -0.72 -11.19 5.85
N ASP A 14 -0.01 -12.32 5.97
CA ASP A 14 1.44 -12.35 6.16
C ASP A 14 2.21 -11.57 5.09
N PHE A 15 1.81 -11.69 3.81
CA PHE A 15 2.49 -10.98 2.72
C PHE A 15 2.30 -9.45 2.81
N GLN A 16 1.19 -8.99 3.40
CA GLN A 16 0.92 -7.57 3.61
C GLN A 16 1.80 -7.04 4.73
N LEU A 17 1.94 -7.80 5.83
CA LEU A 17 2.82 -7.49 6.95
C LEU A 17 4.29 -7.44 6.52
N GLU A 18 4.74 -8.42 5.72
CA GLU A 18 6.09 -8.46 5.16
C GLU A 18 6.39 -7.23 4.28
N ALA A 19 5.47 -6.91 3.36
CA ALA A 19 5.61 -5.73 2.51
C ALA A 19 5.65 -4.42 3.31
N ILE A 20 4.81 -4.30 4.35
CA ILE A 20 4.79 -3.15 5.26
C ILE A 20 6.12 -3.03 6.02
N ALA A 21 6.67 -4.16 6.49
CA ALA A 21 7.94 -4.19 7.19
C ALA A 21 9.11 -3.73 6.30
N ALA A 22 9.17 -4.20 5.06
CA ALA A 22 10.18 -3.77 4.07
C ALA A 22 10.03 -2.28 3.72
N LEU A 23 8.80 -1.81 3.46
CA LEU A 23 8.53 -0.38 3.23
C LEU A 23 8.97 0.48 4.41
N ASN A 24 8.75 0.02 5.63
CA ASN A 24 9.15 0.70 6.85
C ASN A 24 10.67 0.84 7.00
N GLN A 25 11.44 -0.14 6.53
CA GLN A 25 12.90 -0.11 6.43
C GLN A 25 13.40 0.80 5.30
N GLY A 26 12.49 1.34 4.48
CA GLY A 26 12.84 2.22 3.36
C GLY A 26 13.14 1.47 2.06
N GLU A 27 12.81 0.18 2.01
CA GLU A 27 13.03 -0.67 0.83
C GLU A 27 11.91 -0.51 -0.21
N SER A 28 12.20 -0.95 -1.44
CA SER A 28 11.20 -1.09 -2.50
C SER A 28 10.60 -2.50 -2.49
N VAL A 29 9.31 -2.63 -2.76
CA VAL A 29 8.59 -3.91 -2.75
C VAL A 29 7.93 -4.23 -4.08
N ILE A 30 7.90 -5.51 -4.45
CA ILE A 30 7.09 -6.05 -5.54
C ILE A 30 6.12 -7.05 -4.92
N VAL A 31 4.82 -6.79 -5.06
CA VAL A 31 3.77 -7.65 -4.51
C VAL A 31 3.10 -8.44 -5.63
N CYS A 32 3.36 -9.74 -5.67
CA CYS A 32 2.76 -10.68 -6.62
C CYS A 32 1.65 -11.46 -5.92
N ALA A 33 0.42 -10.91 -5.91
CA ALA A 33 -0.75 -11.58 -5.34
C ALA A 33 -1.94 -11.52 -6.32
N PRO A 34 -2.83 -12.54 -6.34
CA PRO A 34 -4.01 -12.54 -7.18
C PRO A 34 -4.92 -11.32 -6.97
N THR A 35 -5.72 -10.99 -7.99
CA THR A 35 -6.79 -10.01 -7.83
C THR A 35 -7.79 -10.52 -6.80
N GLY A 36 -8.20 -9.65 -5.88
CA GLY A 36 -9.06 -10.01 -4.74
C GLY A 36 -8.29 -10.31 -3.44
N SER A 37 -6.99 -10.60 -3.49
CA SER A 37 -6.17 -10.91 -2.31
C SER A 37 -5.73 -9.70 -1.49
N GLY A 38 -6.29 -8.51 -1.72
CA GLY A 38 -5.97 -7.32 -0.90
C GLY A 38 -4.64 -6.61 -1.20
N LYS A 39 -3.92 -6.92 -2.30
CA LYS A 39 -2.66 -6.23 -2.66
C LYS A 39 -2.74 -4.69 -2.74
N THR A 40 -3.95 -4.14 -2.93
CA THR A 40 -4.19 -2.68 -2.92
C THR A 40 -3.77 -2.06 -1.58
N LEU A 41 -3.96 -2.79 -0.47
CA LEU A 41 -3.65 -2.35 0.88
C LEU A 41 -2.19 -1.93 1.04
N VAL A 42 -1.25 -2.67 0.43
CA VAL A 42 0.18 -2.34 0.47
C VAL A 42 0.44 -0.98 -0.19
N GLY A 43 -0.25 -0.68 -1.29
CA GLY A 43 -0.18 0.61 -1.96
C GLY A 43 -0.77 1.75 -1.13
N GLU A 44 -1.91 1.51 -0.47
CA GLU A 44 -2.54 2.48 0.44
C GLU A 44 -1.64 2.80 1.64
N TYR A 45 -1.03 1.78 2.25
CA TYR A 45 -0.05 1.98 3.31
C TYR A 45 1.15 2.82 2.83
N ALA A 46 1.70 2.54 1.64
CA ALA A 46 2.79 3.31 1.07
C ALA A 46 2.42 4.79 0.87
N ILE A 47 1.19 5.08 0.45
CA ILE A 47 0.64 6.43 0.35
C ILE A 47 0.58 7.10 1.72
N HIS A 48 -0.06 6.47 2.71
CA HIS A 48 -0.17 7.03 4.07
C HIS A 48 1.20 7.29 4.70
N ARG A 49 2.14 6.36 4.54
CA ARG A 49 3.52 6.52 5.02
C ARG A 49 4.21 7.72 4.36
N ALA A 50 4.11 7.87 3.04
CA ALA A 50 4.70 9.00 2.33
C ALA A 50 4.12 10.34 2.83
N LEU A 51 2.80 10.42 2.97
CA LEU A 51 2.11 11.62 3.46
C LEU A 51 2.49 11.95 4.91
N ALA A 52 2.57 10.95 5.80
CA ALA A 52 3.02 11.13 7.18
C ALA A 52 4.48 11.62 7.28
N MET A 53 5.29 11.38 6.25
CA MET A 53 6.67 11.89 6.13
C MET A 53 6.75 13.24 5.40
N GLY A 54 5.61 13.88 5.08
CA GLY A 54 5.58 15.12 4.30
C GLY A 54 6.07 14.97 2.86
N LYS A 55 6.06 13.76 2.30
CA LYS A 55 6.50 13.46 0.94
C LYS A 55 5.33 13.45 -0.04
N ARG A 56 5.67 13.51 -1.33
CA ARG A 56 4.73 13.32 -2.44
C ARG A 56 4.71 11.85 -2.86
N VAL A 57 3.55 11.40 -3.34
CA VAL A 57 3.35 10.03 -3.85
C VAL A 57 2.66 10.09 -5.21
N PHE A 58 3.04 9.17 -6.10
CA PHE A 58 2.41 8.99 -7.40
C PHE A 58 1.79 7.61 -7.45
N TYR A 59 0.49 7.55 -7.72
CA TYR A 59 -0.22 6.31 -8.00
C TYR A 59 -0.44 6.20 -9.49
N THR A 60 0.06 5.13 -10.11
CA THR A 60 -0.02 4.91 -11.55
C THR A 60 -0.81 3.64 -11.84
N THR A 61 -1.61 3.69 -12.90
CA THR A 61 -2.33 2.54 -13.45
C THR A 61 -2.05 2.47 -14.95
N PRO A 62 -2.04 1.27 -15.56
CA PRO A 62 -1.72 1.14 -16.98
C PRO A 62 -2.85 1.63 -17.91
N LEU A 63 -4.07 1.82 -17.40
CA LEU A 63 -5.23 2.26 -18.16
C LEU A 63 -5.91 3.44 -17.48
N LYS A 64 -6.19 4.50 -18.27
CA LYS A 64 -6.91 5.70 -17.80
C LYS A 64 -8.30 5.39 -17.24
N ALA A 65 -9.00 4.39 -17.77
CA ALA A 65 -10.29 3.98 -17.23
C ALA A 65 -10.17 3.51 -15.76
N LEU A 66 -9.07 2.83 -15.42
CA LEU A 66 -8.82 2.32 -14.08
C LEU A 66 -8.37 3.40 -13.10
N SER A 67 -7.77 4.52 -13.58
CA SER A 67 -7.50 5.66 -12.71
C SER A 67 -8.79 6.37 -12.29
N ASN A 68 -9.80 6.41 -13.15
CA ASN A 68 -11.08 7.07 -12.87
C ASN A 68 -12.01 6.24 -11.96
N GLN A 69 -11.81 4.93 -11.88
CA GLN A 69 -12.58 4.02 -11.00
C GLN A 69 -12.06 3.96 -9.55
N LYS A 70 -10.97 4.67 -9.26
CA LYS A 70 -10.34 4.74 -7.93
C LYS A 70 -10.86 5.92 -7.09
N LEU A 71 -11.91 6.60 -7.56
CA LEU A 71 -12.67 7.65 -6.87
C LEU A 71 -14.07 7.14 -6.52
#